data_AF-A0A970XJT1-F1
#
_entry.id   AF-A0A970XJT1-F1
#
_cell.length_a   1.000
_cell.length_b   1.000
_cell.length_c   1.000
_cell.angle_alpha   90.00
_cell.angle_beta   90.00
_cell.angle_gamma   90.00
#
_symmetry.space_group_name_H-M   'P 1'
#
loop_
_entity.id
_entity.type
_entity.pdbx_description
1 polymer ?
#
loop_
_entity_poly.entity_id
_entity_poly.type
_entity_poly.pdbx_seq_one_letter_code
_entity_poly.pdbx_strand_id
1 'polypeptide(L)'
;MAPKPTKTKVSILERIHRVFPVVAVFTAAAIAVAFTFGILAGWIAAVSLGALEVYFLIVYRGYRRQEEKKQVQAAAQAGRLTAGVRPVVCNIIVDDYIEMMNVASEAEASRINAALTRAVAEMAERFEAAFRRFDRDKFVLFFDRRRLLELEQSRFPILDEARRISTSDGQYITLSIAVGAGENAKQSNELAQQATDVVLGRGGDQAAVKTEDRITFYGGMSPTTQKRSRVKLRLTSRALRAAIERSSEVFVMGHARPDMDCMGAAMGIVRCAQFSQKCSRIVLDQDRFMIEPFMQRLRAEGLYDILVVDAAEAQRIMRGDALVVLVDTQRPSSASCPRLLDMADQVAVIDHHRRGLEWTENPAVSCLEPYASSTCELVAELVQYYDSEIRLTPFEADALLSGITMDTKNFLMDTGVRTFEAATYLRRQGADMVRVHDLLKDDANAFFQRIETIQNMQMLKKNIAIAWYENKTPRAQLLAAQTADQILTIRGVRASIVLVPVEDAVQVSARSNGEINVQVIMEKLGGGGHLAMAATQLKNMTITEAKELVRQTVLHLVEEGIVQ
;
A
#
# COMPACT_ATOMS: atom_id res chain seq x y z
N MET A 1 -58.40 -124.72 33.52
CA MET A 1 -59.24 -124.62 32.30
C MET A 1 -58.67 -123.51 31.43
N ALA A 2 -58.62 -123.76 30.12
CA ALA A 2 -58.43 -122.81 29.01
C ALA A 2 -59.55 -121.71 29.02
N PRO A 3 -59.76 -120.82 28.02
CA PRO A 3 -59.16 -120.66 26.67
C PRO A 3 -58.93 -119.15 26.33
N LYS A 4 -58.71 -118.59 25.13
CA LYS A 4 -58.46 -118.99 23.73
C LYS A 4 -57.95 -117.70 23.04
N PRO A 5 -57.07 -117.80 22.03
CA PRO A 5 -56.90 -116.75 21.02
C PRO A 5 -58.02 -116.88 19.96
N THR A 6 -58.05 -115.96 18.99
CA THR A 6 -58.29 -116.15 17.53
C THR A 6 -58.74 -114.80 16.94
N LYS A 7 -58.43 -114.39 15.69
CA LYS A 7 -57.74 -114.99 14.55
C LYS A 7 -57.57 -113.91 13.45
N THR A 8 -56.63 -114.18 12.54
CA THR A 8 -56.67 -113.98 11.07
C THR A 8 -56.60 -112.61 10.37
N LYS A 9 -55.61 -112.56 9.46
CA LYS A 9 -55.66 -112.41 7.98
C LYS A 9 -55.54 -111.03 7.31
N VAL A 10 -54.82 -111.13 6.19
CA VAL A 10 -54.64 -110.23 5.04
C VAL A 10 -53.70 -109.05 5.28
N SER A 11 -52.40 -109.29 5.11
CA SER A 11 -51.37 -108.31 5.45
C SER A 11 -50.55 -107.85 4.23
N ILE A 12 -50.59 -106.54 4.03
CA ILE A 12 -49.46 -105.65 3.71
C ILE A 12 -49.17 -105.36 2.23
N LEU A 13 -49.23 -106.32 1.29
CA LEU A 13 -48.71 -106.04 -0.06
C LEU A 13 -49.55 -105.07 -0.92
N GLU A 14 -50.87 -105.00 -0.78
CA GLU A 14 -51.70 -104.06 -1.56
C GLU A 14 -51.70 -102.62 -1.03
N ARG A 15 -51.19 -102.38 0.19
CA ARG A 15 -51.09 -101.02 0.76
C ARG A 15 -49.80 -100.29 0.39
N ILE A 16 -48.75 -100.99 -0.03
CA ILE A 16 -47.43 -100.39 -0.25
C ILE A 16 -47.37 -99.55 -1.54
N HIS A 17 -48.16 -99.88 -2.57
CA HIS A 17 -48.15 -99.15 -3.85
C HIS A 17 -48.90 -97.80 -3.86
N ARG A 18 -49.68 -97.48 -2.81
CA ARG A 18 -50.39 -96.19 -2.70
C ARG A 18 -49.72 -95.16 -1.78
N VAL A 19 -48.72 -95.55 -0.99
CA VAL A 19 -48.10 -94.68 0.02
C VAL A 19 -46.85 -93.96 -0.50
N PHE A 20 -46.16 -94.53 -1.49
CA PHE A 20 -44.91 -93.98 -2.03
C PHE A 20 -45.00 -92.55 -2.61
N PRO A 21 -46.05 -92.16 -3.37
CA PRO A 21 -46.15 -90.80 -3.90
C PRO A 21 -46.40 -89.76 -2.80
N VAL A 22 -47.08 -90.15 -1.72
CA VAL A 22 -47.43 -89.27 -0.61
C VAL A 22 -46.20 -88.95 0.23
N VAL A 23 -45.37 -89.95 0.54
CA VAL A 23 -44.15 -89.75 1.33
C VAL A 23 -43.16 -88.83 0.61
N ALA A 24 -42.96 -88.99 -0.70
CA ALA A 24 -42.04 -88.15 -1.47
C ALA A 24 -42.41 -86.66 -1.49
N VAL A 25 -43.71 -86.32 -1.51
CA VAL A 25 -44.18 -84.93 -1.45
C VAL A 25 -43.93 -84.31 -0.08
N PHE A 26 -44.12 -85.08 1.01
CA PHE A 26 -43.84 -84.59 2.36
C PHE A 26 -42.34 -84.39 2.62
N THR A 27 -41.46 -85.24 2.08
CA THR A 27 -40.01 -85.06 2.24
C THR A 27 -39.50 -83.82 1.48
N ALA A 28 -40.01 -83.57 0.27
CA ALA A 28 -39.64 -82.37 -0.49
C ALA A 28 -40.12 -81.08 0.18
N ALA A 29 -41.34 -81.07 0.74
CA ALA A 29 -41.86 -79.93 1.50
C ALA A 29 -41.05 -79.65 2.78
N ALA A 30 -40.64 -80.69 3.51
CA ALA A 30 -39.82 -80.54 4.71
C ALA A 30 -38.43 -79.95 4.41
N ILE A 31 -37.80 -80.35 3.30
CA ILE A 31 -36.50 -79.80 2.87
C ILE A 31 -36.64 -78.33 2.45
N ALA A 32 -37.72 -77.96 1.75
CA ALA A 32 -37.97 -76.57 1.36
C ALA A 32 -38.19 -75.65 2.57
N VAL A 33 -38.92 -76.11 3.60
CA VAL A 33 -39.11 -75.37 4.85
C VAL A 33 -37.81 -75.25 5.65
N ALA A 34 -36.99 -76.30 5.71
CA ALA A 34 -35.68 -76.23 6.37
C ALA A 34 -34.73 -75.22 5.68
N PHE A 35 -34.78 -75.15 4.35
CA PHE A 35 -33.94 -74.23 3.58
C PHE A 35 -34.35 -72.76 3.76
N THR A 36 -35.66 -72.47 3.83
CA THR A 36 -36.14 -71.09 4.08
C THR A 36 -35.83 -70.60 5.48
N PHE A 37 -35.91 -71.46 6.50
CA PHE A 37 -35.49 -71.13 7.86
C PHE A 37 -33.97 -70.91 7.98
N GLY A 38 -33.15 -71.69 7.27
CA GLY A 38 -31.70 -71.50 7.22
C GLY A 38 -31.28 -70.17 6.59
N ILE A 39 -31.94 -69.78 5.49
CA ILE A 39 -31.71 -68.48 4.86
C ILE A 39 -32.15 -67.34 5.80
N LEU A 40 -33.33 -67.45 6.43
CA LEU A 40 -33.83 -66.41 7.35
C LEU A 40 -32.91 -66.24 8.57
N ALA A 41 -32.42 -67.33 9.15
CA ALA A 41 -31.47 -67.28 10.27
C ALA A 41 -30.12 -66.65 9.85
N GLY A 42 -29.63 -66.96 8.65
CA GLY A 42 -28.43 -66.32 8.09
C GLY A 42 -28.61 -64.81 7.88
N TRP A 43 -29.77 -64.37 7.37
CA TRP A 43 -30.09 -62.96 7.21
C TRP A 43 -30.18 -62.22 8.55
N ILE A 44 -30.83 -62.81 9.57
CA ILE A 44 -30.91 -62.22 10.90
C ILE A 44 -29.51 -62.09 11.53
N ALA A 45 -28.65 -63.10 11.39
CA ALA A 45 -27.28 -63.05 11.89
C ALA A 45 -26.45 -61.97 11.16
N ALA A 46 -26.57 -61.86 9.83
CA ALA A 46 -25.86 -60.85 9.05
C ALA A 46 -26.32 -59.42 9.39
N VAL A 47 -27.62 -59.19 9.52
CA VAL A 47 -28.18 -57.89 9.94
C VAL A 47 -27.74 -57.54 11.36
N SER A 48 -27.70 -58.52 12.26
CA SER A 48 -27.25 -58.31 13.65
C SER A 48 -25.76 -57.97 13.73
N LEU A 49 -24.91 -58.64 12.91
CA LEU A 49 -23.48 -58.35 12.84
C LEU A 49 -23.21 -56.94 12.28
N GLY A 50 -23.92 -56.57 11.21
CA GLY A 50 -23.83 -55.24 10.61
C GLY A 50 -24.32 -54.14 11.56
N ALA A 51 -25.38 -54.39 12.33
CA ALA A 51 -25.84 -53.46 13.36
C ALA A 51 -24.80 -53.29 14.48
N LEU A 52 -24.10 -54.36 14.86
CA LEU A 52 -23.04 -54.31 15.87
C LEU A 52 -21.82 -53.52 15.38
N GLU A 53 -21.40 -53.70 14.13
CA GLU A 53 -20.32 -52.92 13.52
C GLU A 53 -20.66 -51.43 13.45
N VAL A 54 -21.88 -51.08 13.01
CA VAL A 54 -22.34 -49.69 12.95
C VAL A 54 -22.40 -49.08 14.36
N TYR A 55 -22.89 -49.82 15.35
CA TYR A 55 -22.89 -49.38 16.75
C TYR A 55 -21.47 -49.14 17.27
N PHE A 56 -20.54 -50.06 17.01
CA PHE A 56 -19.13 -49.91 17.41
C PHE A 56 -18.48 -48.70 16.74
N LEU A 57 -18.78 -48.45 15.46
CA LEU A 57 -18.25 -47.30 14.72
C LEU A 57 -18.80 -45.97 15.25
N ILE A 58 -20.08 -45.93 15.65
CA ILE A 58 -20.70 -44.75 16.26
C ILE A 58 -20.09 -44.47 17.63
N VAL A 59 -19.97 -45.50 18.48
CA VAL A 59 -19.38 -45.37 19.82
C VAL A 59 -17.91 -44.97 19.73
N TYR A 60 -17.13 -45.61 18.84
CA TYR A 60 -15.73 -45.28 18.62
C TYR A 60 -15.54 -43.86 18.08
N ARG A 61 -16.37 -43.41 17.12
CA ARG A 61 -16.36 -42.00 16.64
C ARG A 61 -16.76 -41.03 17.74
N GLY A 62 -17.71 -41.39 18.61
CA GLY A 62 -18.11 -40.58 19.76
C GLY A 62 -16.97 -40.42 20.77
N TYR A 63 -16.28 -41.51 21.09
CA TYR A 63 -15.12 -41.51 21.98
C TYR A 63 -13.96 -40.68 21.40
N ARG A 64 -13.61 -40.89 20.12
CA ARG A 64 -12.55 -40.12 19.45
C ARG A 64 -12.85 -38.62 19.40
N ARG A 65 -14.11 -38.24 19.17
CA ARG A 65 -14.54 -36.83 19.24
C ARG A 65 -14.42 -36.24 20.64
N GLN A 66 -14.67 -37.02 21.69
CA GLN A 66 -14.44 -36.54 23.07
C GLN A 66 -12.94 -36.37 23.36
N GLU A 67 -12.11 -37.27 22.86
CA GLU A 67 -10.65 -37.21 23.05
C GLU A 67 -10.01 -36.07 22.25
N GLU A 68 -10.45 -35.84 21.01
CA GLU A 68 -10.10 -34.66 20.22
C GLU A 68 -10.56 -33.37 20.92
N LYS A 69 -11.78 -33.32 21.49
CA LYS A 69 -12.23 -32.16 22.27
C LYS A 69 -11.38 -31.93 23.52
N LYS A 70 -11.00 -32.99 24.24
CA LYS A 70 -10.11 -32.90 25.41
C LYS A 70 -8.71 -32.44 25.02
N GLN A 71 -8.16 -32.92 23.90
CA GLN A 71 -6.85 -32.48 23.39
C GLN A 71 -6.88 -31.04 22.90
N VAL A 72 -7.95 -30.60 22.22
CA VAL A 72 -8.12 -29.19 21.80
C VAL A 72 -8.30 -28.29 23.02
N GLN A 73 -9.04 -28.72 24.04
CA GLN A 73 -9.16 -27.97 25.30
C GLN A 73 -7.83 -27.94 26.07
N ALA A 74 -7.09 -29.04 26.13
CA ALA A 74 -5.77 -29.10 26.75
C ALA A 74 -4.73 -28.26 25.99
N ALA A 75 -4.78 -28.23 24.66
CA ALA A 75 -3.93 -27.37 23.82
C ALA A 75 -4.31 -25.90 23.94
N ALA A 76 -5.61 -25.57 24.05
CA ALA A 76 -6.08 -24.21 24.31
C ALA A 76 -5.72 -23.74 25.73
N GLN A 77 -5.75 -24.64 26.72
CA GLN A 77 -5.38 -24.35 28.10
C GLN A 77 -3.85 -24.26 28.27
N ALA A 78 -3.08 -25.11 27.59
CA ALA A 78 -1.63 -25.02 27.48
C ALA A 78 -1.22 -23.73 26.74
N GLY A 79 -1.88 -23.38 25.63
CA GLY A 79 -1.65 -22.13 24.90
C GLY A 79 -1.99 -20.85 25.69
N ARG A 80 -2.94 -20.93 26.63
CA ARG A 80 -3.23 -19.85 27.59
C ARG A 80 -2.19 -19.79 28.73
N LEU A 81 -1.63 -20.93 29.13
CA LEU A 81 -0.61 -21.02 30.19
C LEU A 81 0.80 -20.69 29.68
N THR A 82 1.07 -20.84 28.38
CA THR A 82 2.35 -20.48 27.72
C THR A 82 2.36 -19.10 27.06
N ALA A 83 1.26 -18.35 27.10
CA ALA A 83 1.24 -16.95 26.68
C ALA A 83 1.95 -16.09 27.73
N GLY A 84 3.28 -16.18 27.77
CA GLY A 84 4.10 -15.15 28.40
C GLY A 84 3.68 -13.78 27.86
N VAL A 85 3.73 -12.75 28.72
CA VAL A 85 3.55 -11.34 28.32
C VAL A 85 4.39 -11.12 27.07
N ARG A 86 3.78 -10.98 25.90
CA ARG A 86 4.49 -10.67 24.66
C ARG A 86 4.77 -9.18 24.70
N PRO A 87 6.02 -8.77 24.99
CA PRO A 87 6.32 -7.37 25.20
C PRO A 87 6.38 -6.67 23.85
N VAL A 88 5.89 -5.44 23.81
CA VAL A 88 5.99 -4.52 22.69
C VAL A 88 6.89 -3.38 23.12
N VAL A 89 7.80 -2.97 22.25
CA VAL A 89 8.66 -1.81 22.45
C VAL A 89 8.18 -0.71 21.53
N CYS A 90 7.96 0.49 22.07
CA CYS A 90 7.53 1.65 21.31
C CYS A 90 8.49 2.82 21.57
N ASN A 91 9.24 3.21 20.55
CA ASN A 91 10.09 4.38 20.56
C ASN A 91 9.29 5.59 20.06
N ILE A 92 9.35 6.70 20.77
CA ILE A 92 8.74 7.98 20.37
C ILE A 92 9.87 9.01 20.29
N ILE A 93 10.02 9.62 19.13
CA ILE A 93 11.05 10.63 18.83
C ILE A 93 10.34 11.93 18.50
N VAL A 94 10.77 13.03 19.11
CA VAL A 94 10.28 14.39 18.81
C VAL A 94 11.08 14.93 17.62
N ASP A 95 10.39 15.17 16.50
CA ASP A 95 11.06 15.63 15.29
C ASP A 95 11.56 17.08 15.45
N ASP A 96 12.69 17.41 14.81
CA ASP A 96 13.32 18.74 14.80
C ASP A 96 13.55 19.37 16.19
N TYR A 97 13.61 18.55 17.25
CA TYR A 97 13.68 19.03 18.64
C TYR A 97 14.83 20.02 18.88
N ILE A 98 16.04 19.71 18.38
CA ILE A 98 17.21 20.58 18.57
C ILE A 98 17.00 21.94 17.92
N GLU A 99 16.48 21.96 16.69
CA GLU A 99 16.24 23.21 15.96
C GLU A 99 15.17 24.05 16.66
N MET A 100 14.10 23.41 17.12
CA MET A 100 13.03 24.07 17.88
C MET A 100 13.55 24.65 19.20
N MET A 101 14.32 23.88 19.98
CA MET A 101 14.85 24.31 21.28
C MET A 101 15.90 25.42 21.15
N ASN A 102 16.62 25.50 20.04
CA ASN A 102 17.60 26.57 19.80
C ASN A 102 16.96 27.94 19.57
N VAL A 103 15.71 27.97 19.10
CA VAL A 103 14.97 29.21 18.81
C VAL A 103 14.01 29.58 19.96
N ALA A 104 13.53 28.58 20.71
CA ALA A 104 12.61 28.78 21.82
C ALA A 104 13.27 29.50 23.02
N SER A 105 12.51 30.38 23.67
CA SER A 105 12.90 30.91 24.99
C SER A 105 12.93 29.81 26.05
N GLU A 106 13.68 30.00 27.14
CA GLU A 106 13.75 29.00 28.24
C GLU A 106 12.36 28.66 28.81
N ALA A 107 11.49 29.66 28.99
CA ALA A 107 10.12 29.46 29.48
C ALA A 107 9.28 28.62 28.50
N GLU A 108 9.45 28.86 27.20
CA GLU A 108 8.76 28.12 26.15
C GLU A 108 9.27 26.68 26.03
N ALA A 109 10.57 26.46 26.05
CA ALA A 109 11.18 25.14 26.07
C ALA A 109 10.68 24.32 27.27
N SER A 110 10.58 24.93 28.45
CA SER A 110 10.03 24.28 29.65
C SER A 110 8.55 23.88 29.45
N ARG A 111 7.72 24.78 28.89
CA ARG A 111 6.30 24.50 28.61
C ARG A 111 6.13 23.34 27.62
N ILE A 112 6.90 23.35 26.54
CA ILE A 112 6.88 22.31 25.50
C ILE A 112 7.26 20.94 26.09
N ASN A 113 8.37 20.89 26.84
CA ASN A 113 8.84 19.64 27.45
C ASN A 113 7.83 19.06 28.46
N ALA A 114 7.15 19.92 29.22
CA ALA A 114 6.10 19.49 30.15
C ALA A 114 4.86 18.96 29.41
N ALA A 115 4.44 19.62 28.32
CA ALA A 115 3.31 19.17 27.50
C ALA A 115 3.60 17.83 26.81
N LEU A 116 4.80 17.66 26.24
CA LEU A 116 5.24 16.39 25.64
C LEU A 116 5.27 15.24 26.64
N THR A 117 5.86 15.48 27.81
CA THR A 117 5.93 14.47 28.87
C THR A 117 4.54 14.06 29.35
N ARG A 118 3.61 15.01 29.41
CA ARG A 118 2.20 14.75 29.76
C ARG A 118 1.50 13.90 28.71
N ALA A 119 1.61 14.25 27.43
CA ALA A 119 1.00 13.48 26.34
C ALA A 119 1.51 12.03 26.31
N VAL A 120 2.83 11.83 26.48
CA VAL A 120 3.42 10.49 26.57
C VAL A 120 2.94 9.73 27.81
N ALA A 121 2.79 10.41 28.96
CA ALA A 121 2.29 9.80 30.19
C ALA A 121 0.82 9.38 30.08
N GLU A 122 -0.03 10.22 29.49
CA GLU A 122 -1.46 9.93 29.26
C GLU A 122 -1.63 8.73 28.31
N MET A 123 -0.81 8.66 27.25
CA MET A 123 -0.73 7.49 26.39
C MET A 123 -0.29 6.25 27.18
N ALA A 124 0.77 6.35 27.98
CA ALA A 124 1.28 5.23 28.74
C ALA A 124 0.24 4.70 29.75
N GLU A 125 -0.48 5.58 30.42
CA GLU A 125 -1.56 5.22 31.35
C GLU A 125 -2.71 4.50 30.62
N ARG A 126 -3.16 5.04 29.48
CA ARG A 126 -4.24 4.45 28.67
C ARG A 126 -3.93 3.02 28.22
N PHE A 127 -2.68 2.74 27.90
CA PHE A 127 -2.27 1.42 27.39
C PHE A 127 -1.58 0.55 28.44
N GLU A 128 -1.68 0.89 29.74
CA GLU A 128 -1.03 0.18 30.84
C GLU A 128 0.47 -0.07 30.59
N ALA A 129 1.14 0.93 30.00
CA ALA A 129 2.53 0.87 29.59
C ALA A 129 3.45 1.46 30.66
N ALA A 130 4.63 0.85 30.84
CA ALA A 130 5.75 1.53 31.47
C ALA A 130 6.44 2.42 30.44
N PHE A 131 6.86 3.63 30.81
CA PHE A 131 7.60 4.50 29.91
C PHE A 131 8.81 5.14 30.58
N ARG A 132 9.81 5.50 29.79
CA ARG A 132 10.99 6.24 30.22
C ARG A 132 11.43 7.22 29.14
N ARG A 133 11.78 8.43 29.55
CA ARG A 133 12.52 9.37 28.71
C ARG A 133 14.00 9.03 28.80
N PHE A 134 14.62 8.69 27.67
CA PHE A 134 16.04 8.30 27.64
C PHE A 134 16.95 9.37 27.03
N ASP A 135 16.38 10.30 26.26
CA ASP A 135 17.04 11.51 25.79
C ASP A 135 16.08 12.70 25.83
N ARG A 136 16.57 13.91 25.58
CA ARG A 136 15.74 15.13 25.56
C ARG A 136 14.63 15.03 24.51
N ASP A 137 14.84 14.36 23.40
CA ASP A 137 13.89 14.22 22.31
C ASP A 137 13.27 12.81 22.21
N LYS A 138 13.59 11.89 23.13
CA LYS A 138 13.25 10.47 22.94
C LYS A 138 12.66 9.79 24.17
N PHE A 139 11.57 9.06 23.93
CA PHE A 139 10.87 8.24 24.90
C PHE A 139 10.81 6.79 24.42
N VAL A 140 10.79 5.87 25.38
CA VAL A 140 10.54 4.45 25.14
C VAL A 140 9.40 3.99 26.03
N LEU A 141 8.45 3.27 25.46
CA LEU A 141 7.30 2.65 26.11
C LEU A 141 7.40 1.13 25.98
N PHE A 142 7.00 0.42 27.04
CA PHE A 142 6.92 -1.04 27.11
C PHE A 142 5.52 -1.44 27.54
N PHE A 143 4.85 -2.26 26.74
CA PHE A 143 3.49 -2.74 27.04
C PHE A 143 3.23 -4.14 26.46
N ASP A 144 2.11 -4.74 26.83
CA ASP A 144 1.71 -6.07 26.35
C ASP A 144 1.07 -6.00 24.96
N ARG A 145 1.37 -6.97 24.10
CA ARG A 145 0.83 -7.06 22.72
C ARG A 145 -0.70 -7.01 22.64
N ARG A 146 -1.43 -7.38 23.69
CA ARG A 146 -2.90 -7.23 23.76
C ARG A 146 -3.35 -5.76 23.63
N ARG A 147 -2.54 -4.81 24.11
CA ARG A 147 -2.83 -3.36 24.06
C ARG A 147 -2.47 -2.75 22.70
N LEU A 148 -1.61 -3.40 21.93
CA LEU A 148 -1.19 -2.92 20.60
C LEU A 148 -2.38 -2.78 19.64
N LEU A 149 -3.31 -3.75 19.65
CA LEU A 149 -4.48 -3.71 18.77
C LEU A 149 -5.34 -2.47 19.03
N GLU A 150 -5.49 -2.06 20.29
CA GLU A 150 -6.25 -0.87 20.67
C GLU A 150 -5.51 0.42 20.24
N LEU A 151 -4.18 0.44 20.32
CA LEU A 151 -3.36 1.55 19.82
C LEU A 151 -3.42 1.67 18.29
N GLU A 152 -3.37 0.55 17.57
CA GLU A 152 -3.52 0.48 16.11
C GLU A 152 -4.93 0.93 15.67
N GLN A 153 -5.98 0.48 16.36
CA GLN A 153 -7.37 0.86 16.07
C GLN A 153 -7.65 2.33 16.34
N SER A 154 -7.06 2.89 17.41
CA SER A 154 -7.15 4.32 17.72
C SER A 154 -6.22 5.20 16.87
N ARG A 155 -5.42 4.59 15.98
CA ARG A 155 -4.51 5.25 15.03
C ARG A 155 -3.56 6.28 15.65
N PHE A 156 -3.00 5.97 16.82
CA PHE A 156 -2.00 6.79 17.52
C PHE A 156 -2.47 8.23 17.82
N PRO A 157 -3.44 8.43 18.74
CA PRO A 157 -3.97 9.76 19.09
C PRO A 157 -2.92 10.77 19.57
N ILE A 158 -1.81 10.28 20.12
CA ILE A 158 -0.68 11.13 20.56
C ILE A 158 -0.09 11.97 19.42
N LEU A 159 -0.23 11.54 18.16
CA LEU A 159 0.19 12.35 17.00
C LEU A 159 -0.64 13.64 16.89
N ASP A 160 -1.96 13.54 17.10
CA ASP A 160 -2.85 14.71 17.16
C ASP A 160 -2.56 15.59 18.38
N GLU A 161 -2.27 14.98 19.53
CA GLU A 161 -1.97 15.70 20.77
C GLU A 161 -0.66 16.49 20.65
N ALA A 162 0.38 15.89 20.06
CA ALA A 162 1.64 16.56 19.79
C ALA A 162 1.44 17.79 18.89
N ARG A 163 0.62 17.68 17.84
CA ARG A 163 0.29 18.81 16.96
C ARG A 163 -0.41 19.96 17.68
N ARG A 164 -1.14 19.71 18.78
CA ARG A 164 -1.74 20.80 19.57
C ARG A 164 -0.72 21.55 20.41
N ILE A 165 0.48 21.00 20.60
CA ILE A 165 1.58 21.70 21.23
C ILE A 165 2.21 22.59 20.16
N SER A 166 1.95 23.89 20.24
CA SER A 166 2.53 24.87 19.34
C SER A 166 3.63 25.69 20.01
N THR A 167 4.56 26.14 19.19
CA THR A 167 5.54 27.19 19.50
C THR A 167 4.92 28.57 19.29
N SER A 168 5.57 29.59 19.83
CA SER A 168 5.21 31.01 19.73
C SER A 168 5.29 31.54 18.29
N ASP A 169 6.10 30.93 17.42
CA ASP A 169 6.14 31.19 15.97
C ASP A 169 5.11 30.37 15.16
N GLY A 170 4.18 29.68 15.84
CA GLY A 170 3.06 28.97 15.20
C GLY A 170 3.43 27.62 14.57
N GLN A 171 4.61 27.05 14.89
CA GLN A 171 4.96 25.70 14.49
C GLN A 171 4.32 24.67 15.43
N TYR A 172 3.95 23.53 14.88
CA TYR A 172 3.40 22.41 15.63
C TYR A 172 4.48 21.36 15.86
N ILE A 173 4.40 20.66 17.00
CA ILE A 173 5.30 19.55 17.28
C ILE A 173 4.82 18.29 16.58
N THR A 174 5.75 17.55 15.98
CA THR A 174 5.49 16.26 15.36
C THR A 174 6.29 15.16 16.03
N LEU A 175 5.78 13.93 15.93
CA LEU A 175 6.43 12.75 16.49
C LEU A 175 6.68 11.69 15.40
N SER A 176 7.84 11.05 15.51
CA SER A 176 8.21 9.83 14.81
C SER A 176 8.10 8.65 15.78
N ILE A 177 7.10 7.80 15.60
CA ILE A 177 6.79 6.69 16.52
C ILE A 177 7.11 5.35 15.87
N ALA A 178 7.89 4.50 16.52
CA ALA A 178 8.29 3.20 16.01
C ALA A 178 8.01 2.10 17.02
N VAL A 179 7.13 1.18 16.65
CA VAL A 179 6.65 0.09 17.50
C VAL A 179 7.13 -1.23 16.94
N GLY A 180 7.80 -2.04 17.76
CA GLY A 180 8.22 -3.40 17.43
C GLY A 180 7.45 -4.43 18.25
N ALA A 181 6.85 -5.39 17.54
CA ALA A 181 6.01 -6.44 18.12
C ALA A 181 6.48 -7.83 17.68
N GLY A 182 7.51 -8.32 18.36
CA GLY A 182 8.07 -9.66 18.19
C GLY A 182 7.45 -10.71 19.11
N GLU A 183 8.10 -11.86 19.19
CA GLU A 183 7.75 -12.96 20.09
C GLU A 183 8.28 -12.73 21.52
N ASN A 184 9.39 -12.00 21.66
CA ASN A 184 10.06 -11.71 22.93
C ASN A 184 10.64 -10.27 22.97
N ALA A 185 11.09 -9.82 24.14
CA ALA A 185 11.58 -8.44 24.35
C ALA A 185 12.74 -8.05 23.44
N LYS A 186 13.70 -8.96 23.23
CA LYS A 186 14.86 -8.71 22.37
C LYS A 186 14.40 -8.45 20.94
N GLN A 187 13.55 -9.33 20.42
CA GLN A 187 13.05 -9.21 19.06
C GLN A 187 12.15 -7.98 18.89
N SER A 188 11.28 -7.68 19.85
CA SER A 188 10.47 -6.46 19.82
C SER A 188 11.33 -5.19 19.79
N ASN A 189 12.45 -5.17 20.52
CA ASN A 189 13.39 -4.06 20.47
C ASN A 189 14.10 -3.95 19.11
N GLU A 190 14.55 -5.07 18.53
CA GLU A 190 15.17 -5.10 17.19
C GLU A 190 14.20 -4.61 16.11
N LEU A 191 12.94 -5.07 16.14
CA LEU A 191 11.91 -4.62 15.21
C LEU A 191 11.56 -3.14 15.41
N ALA A 192 11.52 -2.65 16.65
CA ALA A 192 11.29 -1.24 16.95
C ALA A 192 12.42 -0.37 16.40
N GLN A 193 13.68 -0.80 16.54
CA GLN A 193 14.83 -0.10 15.97
C GLN A 193 14.77 -0.03 14.44
N GLN A 194 14.46 -1.15 13.78
CA GLN A 194 14.27 -1.17 12.32
C GLN A 194 13.09 -0.29 11.89
N ALA A 195 12.01 -0.25 12.67
CA ALA A 195 10.88 0.65 12.41
C ALA A 195 11.26 2.12 12.62
N THR A 196 12.17 2.43 13.56
CA THR A 196 12.68 3.79 13.78
C THR A 196 13.36 4.35 12.53
N ASP A 197 14.25 3.57 11.91
CA ASP A 197 14.97 4.01 10.70
C ASP A 197 13.99 4.28 9.53
N VAL A 198 12.95 3.46 9.43
CA VAL A 198 11.93 3.62 8.39
C VAL A 198 11.03 4.81 8.67
N VAL A 199 10.58 5.01 9.92
CA VAL A 199 9.66 6.09 10.27
C VAL A 199 10.32 7.45 10.13
N LEU A 200 11.58 7.59 10.59
CA LEU A 200 12.36 8.82 10.43
C LEU A 200 12.63 9.13 8.96
N GLY A 201 12.87 8.11 8.13
CA GLY A 201 13.04 8.27 6.69
C GLY A 201 11.79 8.69 5.92
N ARG A 202 10.61 8.62 6.55
CA ARG A 202 9.32 9.02 5.94
C ARG A 202 8.90 10.44 6.30
N GLY A 203 9.70 11.17 7.08
CA GLY A 203 9.34 12.48 7.63
C GLY A 203 8.68 12.36 9.01
N GLY A 204 8.47 13.48 9.70
CA GLY A 204 7.79 13.49 10.99
C GLY A 204 6.30 13.13 10.91
N ASP A 205 5.62 13.18 12.07
CA ASP A 205 4.16 13.10 12.20
C ASP A 205 3.52 11.75 11.87
N GLN A 206 4.21 10.65 12.16
CA GLN A 206 3.72 9.32 11.84
C GLN A 206 4.22 8.24 12.80
N ALA A 207 3.50 7.12 12.79
CA ALA A 207 3.87 5.92 13.52
C ALA A 207 4.06 4.73 12.57
N ALA A 208 4.97 3.83 12.91
CA ALA A 208 5.17 2.57 12.23
C ALA A 208 5.09 1.41 13.24
N VAL A 209 4.30 0.39 12.94
CA VAL A 209 4.21 -0.85 13.72
C VAL A 209 4.82 -1.96 12.90
N LYS A 210 5.93 -2.53 13.38
CA LYS A 210 6.65 -3.62 12.72
C LYS A 210 6.47 -4.94 13.48
N THR A 211 5.97 -5.94 12.78
CA THR A 211 5.99 -7.36 13.15
C THR A 211 7.02 -8.08 12.28
N GLU A 212 7.22 -9.39 12.49
CA GLU A 212 8.10 -10.18 11.61
C GLU A 212 7.68 -10.10 10.13
N ASP A 213 6.38 -10.20 9.86
CA ASP A 213 5.88 -10.33 8.48
C ASP A 213 5.63 -9.02 7.75
N ARG A 214 5.48 -7.90 8.48
CA ARG A 214 5.00 -6.65 7.90
C ARG A 214 5.33 -5.44 8.76
N ILE A 215 5.29 -4.28 8.12
CA ILE A 215 5.28 -2.97 8.77
C ILE A 215 4.04 -2.19 8.31
N THR A 216 3.31 -1.62 9.27
CA THR A 216 2.09 -0.86 9.05
C THR A 216 2.31 0.58 9.50
N PHE A 217 1.84 1.56 8.71
CA PHE A 217 2.01 2.99 9.02
C PHE A 217 0.70 3.64 9.47
N TYR A 218 0.80 4.59 10.40
CA TYR A 218 -0.31 5.37 10.94
C TYR A 218 0.07 6.85 10.99
N GLY A 219 -0.93 7.74 10.86
CA GLY A 219 -0.71 9.18 10.83
C GLY A 219 -0.28 9.71 9.46
N GLY A 220 0.44 10.84 9.45
CA GLY A 220 0.99 11.45 8.25
C GLY A 220 0.02 12.30 7.42
N MET A 221 -1.11 12.74 8.00
CA MET A 221 -2.17 13.50 7.32
C MET A 221 -2.04 15.02 7.42
N SER A 222 -1.09 15.56 8.20
CA SER A 222 -0.92 17.01 8.32
C SER A 222 0.15 17.53 7.36
N PRO A 223 -0.08 18.67 6.66
CA PRO A 223 0.96 19.41 5.97
C PRO A 223 1.90 19.96 7.04
N THR A 224 2.86 19.15 7.46
CA THR A 224 3.83 19.51 8.48
C THR A 224 4.94 20.30 7.81
N THR A 225 5.08 21.56 8.20
CA THR A 225 6.18 22.42 7.80
C THR A 225 7.43 22.03 8.57
N GLN A 226 8.01 20.85 8.29
CA GLN A 226 9.39 20.61 8.71
C GLN A 226 10.27 21.66 8.05
N LYS A 227 11.09 22.34 8.87
CA LYS A 227 12.11 23.28 8.35
C LYS A 227 13.18 22.44 7.69
N ARG A 228 13.07 22.27 6.37
CA ARG A 228 14.10 21.59 5.58
C ARG A 228 15.44 22.32 5.77
N SER A 229 16.47 21.60 6.24
CA SER A 229 17.77 22.21 6.56
C SER A 229 18.54 22.61 5.29
N ARG A 230 18.77 23.91 5.10
CA ARG A 230 19.67 24.42 4.04
C ARG A 230 21.08 23.84 4.15
N VAL A 231 21.51 23.50 5.36
CA VAL A 231 22.81 22.87 5.61
C VAL A 231 22.85 21.47 4.99
N LYS A 232 21.81 20.65 5.21
CA LYS A 232 21.70 19.30 4.65
C LYS A 232 21.79 19.32 3.13
N LEU A 233 21.00 20.15 2.45
CA LEU A 233 21.04 20.22 0.97
C LEU A 233 22.35 20.74 0.42
N ARG A 234 23.01 21.68 1.10
CA ARG A 234 24.35 22.12 0.71
C ARG A 234 25.38 21.00 0.84
N LEU A 235 25.30 20.18 1.89
CA LEU A 235 26.16 19.00 2.04
C LEU A 235 25.86 17.95 0.97
N THR A 236 24.57 17.69 0.70
CA THR A 236 24.12 16.77 -0.35
C THR A 236 24.57 17.23 -1.74
N SER A 237 24.48 18.52 -2.06
CA SER A 237 24.96 19.07 -3.33
C SER A 237 26.48 18.90 -3.49
N ARG A 238 27.27 19.12 -2.42
CA ARG A 238 28.71 18.83 -2.43
C ARG A 238 29.01 17.35 -2.61
N ALA A 239 28.24 16.47 -1.98
CA ALA A 239 28.40 15.02 -2.13
C ALA A 239 28.05 14.57 -3.57
N LEU A 240 26.96 15.11 -4.13
CA LEU A 240 26.57 14.90 -5.52
C LEU A 240 27.67 15.34 -6.49
N ARG A 241 28.24 16.54 -6.29
CA ARG A 241 29.37 17.03 -7.09
C ARG A 241 30.55 16.08 -7.03
N ALA A 242 30.96 15.67 -5.83
CA ALA A 242 32.07 14.74 -5.67
C ALA A 242 31.79 13.37 -6.32
N ALA A 243 30.54 12.89 -6.31
CA ALA A 243 30.15 11.66 -7.01
C ALA A 243 30.25 11.82 -8.53
N ILE A 244 29.70 12.90 -9.09
CA ILE A 244 29.77 13.22 -10.53
C ILE A 244 31.23 13.39 -10.98
N GLU A 245 32.05 14.15 -10.26
CA GLU A 245 33.45 14.40 -10.64
C GLU A 245 34.30 13.11 -10.65
N ARG A 246 33.99 12.14 -9.78
CA ARG A 246 34.68 10.85 -9.70
C ARG A 246 34.21 9.82 -10.72
N SER A 247 32.97 9.91 -11.22
CA SER A 247 32.45 8.94 -12.18
C SER A 247 33.02 9.16 -13.59
N SER A 248 33.01 8.12 -14.42
CA SER A 248 33.40 8.26 -15.83
C SER A 248 32.34 8.97 -16.67
N GLU A 249 31.08 8.68 -16.38
CA GLU A 249 29.88 9.25 -17.00
C GLU A 249 28.71 9.23 -16.01
N VAL A 250 27.60 9.87 -16.40
CA VAL A 250 26.40 10.00 -15.58
C VAL A 250 25.19 9.50 -16.38
N PHE A 251 24.44 8.56 -15.82
CA PHE A 251 23.12 8.19 -16.32
C PHE A 251 22.07 8.72 -15.35
N VAL A 252 21.07 9.42 -15.88
CA VAL A 252 19.95 9.93 -15.10
C VAL A 252 18.69 9.19 -15.52
N MET A 253 17.92 8.69 -14.57
CA MET A 253 16.64 8.06 -14.86
C MET A 253 15.66 8.36 -13.74
N GLY A 254 14.37 8.38 -14.05
CA GLY A 254 13.33 8.46 -13.03
C GLY A 254 12.42 7.26 -13.06
N HIS A 255 11.13 7.46 -12.85
CA HIS A 255 10.16 6.37 -12.91
C HIS A 255 9.80 5.98 -14.36
N ALA A 256 9.28 4.77 -14.55
CA ALA A 256 9.01 4.18 -15.86
C ALA A 256 7.92 4.89 -16.70
N ARG A 257 7.12 5.75 -16.07
CA ARG A 257 6.08 6.57 -16.71
C ARG A 257 6.36 8.04 -16.43
N PRO A 258 7.46 8.60 -16.95
CA PRO A 258 7.99 9.90 -16.55
C PRO A 258 6.97 11.00 -16.80
N ASP A 259 6.93 11.97 -15.89
CA ASP A 259 6.23 13.24 -16.05
C ASP A 259 7.23 14.41 -16.05
N MET A 260 6.73 15.64 -15.92
CA MET A 260 7.60 16.82 -15.96
C MET A 260 8.46 16.99 -14.71
N ASP A 261 8.09 16.43 -13.55
CA ASP A 261 8.95 16.52 -12.38
C ASP A 261 10.19 15.62 -12.53
N CYS A 262 9.97 14.38 -13.00
CA CYS A 262 11.03 13.48 -13.42
C CYS A 262 11.94 14.11 -14.49
N MET A 263 11.37 14.66 -15.57
CA MET A 263 12.15 15.20 -16.70
C MET A 263 12.87 16.50 -16.36
N GLY A 264 12.23 17.42 -15.62
CA GLY A 264 12.86 18.65 -15.16
C GLY A 264 14.03 18.37 -14.23
N ALA A 265 13.84 17.46 -13.26
CA ALA A 265 14.90 17.04 -12.35
C ALA A 265 16.08 16.43 -13.13
N ALA A 266 15.80 15.58 -14.11
CA ALA A 266 16.84 14.99 -14.95
C ALA A 266 17.67 16.04 -15.70
N MET A 267 17.02 17.07 -16.28
CA MET A 267 17.72 18.17 -16.96
C MET A 267 18.62 18.97 -16.02
N GLY A 268 18.19 19.21 -14.78
CA GLY A 268 19.02 19.90 -13.78
C GLY A 268 20.26 19.10 -13.40
N ILE A 269 20.15 17.77 -13.26
CA ILE A 269 21.29 16.88 -13.01
C ILE A 269 22.23 16.81 -14.23
N VAL A 270 21.68 16.74 -15.45
CA VAL A 270 22.46 16.83 -16.69
C VAL A 270 23.26 18.13 -16.73
N ARG A 271 22.68 19.27 -16.34
CA ARG A 271 23.42 20.55 -16.25
C ARG A 271 24.60 20.48 -15.28
N CYS A 272 24.43 19.85 -14.11
CA CYS A 272 25.51 19.62 -13.15
C CYS A 272 26.64 18.73 -13.72
N ALA A 273 26.28 17.65 -14.41
CA ALA A 273 27.23 16.75 -15.04
C ALA A 273 28.02 17.44 -16.17
N GLN A 274 27.33 18.19 -17.03
CA GLN A 274 27.94 18.99 -18.10
C GLN A 274 28.89 20.05 -17.56
N PHE A 275 28.51 20.76 -16.49
CA PHE A 275 29.39 21.72 -15.81
C PHE A 275 30.67 21.06 -15.31
N SER A 276 30.58 19.80 -14.87
CA SER A 276 31.72 18.99 -14.41
C SER A 276 32.45 18.27 -15.55
N GLN A 277 32.14 18.62 -16.81
CA GLN A 277 32.71 18.03 -18.02
C GLN A 277 32.53 16.51 -18.13
N LYS A 278 31.45 15.98 -17.57
CA LYS A 278 31.08 14.57 -17.66
C LYS A 278 30.07 14.35 -18.77
N CYS A 279 30.21 13.24 -19.50
CA CYS A 279 29.17 12.78 -20.40
C CYS A 279 27.94 12.37 -19.57
N SER A 280 26.77 12.83 -19.97
CA SER A 280 25.52 12.59 -19.24
C SER A 280 24.39 12.21 -20.18
N ARG A 281 23.61 11.19 -19.81
CA ARG A 281 22.46 10.73 -20.60
C ARG A 281 21.24 10.48 -19.72
N ILE A 282 20.06 10.79 -20.23
CA ILE A 282 18.76 10.49 -19.64
C ILE A 282 18.26 9.18 -20.24
N VAL A 283 17.97 8.21 -19.38
CA VAL A 283 17.47 6.89 -19.78
C VAL A 283 15.95 6.93 -19.83
N LEU A 284 15.37 6.74 -21.01
CA LEU A 284 13.93 6.78 -21.24
C LEU A 284 13.47 5.64 -22.13
N ASP A 285 12.51 4.86 -21.64
CA ASP A 285 11.85 3.81 -22.43
C ASP A 285 10.60 4.35 -23.17
N GLN A 286 9.71 3.48 -23.65
CA GLN A 286 8.69 3.82 -24.64
C GLN A 286 7.50 4.67 -24.14
N ASP A 287 7.15 4.65 -22.85
CA ASP A 287 6.01 5.45 -22.37
C ASP A 287 6.41 6.92 -22.18
N ARG A 288 6.03 7.77 -23.14
CA ARG A 288 6.44 9.18 -23.23
C ARG A 288 5.25 10.14 -23.34
N PHE A 289 4.04 9.63 -23.18
CA PHE A 289 2.84 10.38 -23.51
C PHE A 289 2.72 11.68 -22.69
N MET A 290 3.02 11.62 -21.39
CA MET A 290 2.93 12.76 -20.46
C MET A 290 4.00 13.84 -20.70
N ILE A 291 5.03 13.52 -21.48
CA ILE A 291 6.19 14.39 -21.70
C ILE A 291 6.42 14.69 -23.18
N GLU A 292 5.49 14.33 -24.07
CA GLU A 292 5.68 14.49 -25.51
C GLU A 292 5.94 15.95 -25.95
N PRO A 293 5.25 16.98 -25.42
CA PRO A 293 5.60 18.38 -25.72
C PRO A 293 7.05 18.72 -25.33
N PHE A 294 7.52 18.20 -24.19
CA PHE A 294 8.91 18.34 -23.77
C PHE A 294 9.88 17.64 -24.72
N MET A 295 9.55 16.42 -25.18
CA MET A 295 10.38 15.68 -26.14
C MET A 295 10.49 16.41 -27.49
N GLN A 296 9.41 17.01 -27.96
CA GLN A 296 9.40 17.83 -29.18
C GLN A 296 10.31 19.05 -29.01
N ARG A 297 10.24 19.73 -27.86
CA ARG A 297 11.11 20.86 -27.59
C ARG A 297 12.57 20.44 -27.45
N LEU A 298 12.86 19.32 -26.79
CA LEU A 298 14.21 18.77 -26.67
C LEU A 298 14.83 18.44 -28.03
N ARG A 299 14.01 17.95 -28.99
CA ARG A 299 14.40 17.77 -30.40
C ARG A 299 14.67 19.10 -31.09
N ALA A 300 13.83 20.11 -30.90
CA ALA A 300 14.01 21.44 -31.48
C ALA A 300 15.29 22.14 -30.98
N GLU A 301 15.71 21.87 -29.74
CA GLU A 301 16.98 22.34 -29.16
C GLU A 301 18.20 21.50 -29.64
N GLY A 302 17.99 20.44 -30.43
CA GLY A 302 19.06 19.56 -30.90
C GLY A 302 19.69 18.68 -29.81
N LEU A 303 19.04 18.55 -28.65
CA LEU A 303 19.58 17.85 -27.49
C LEU A 303 19.12 16.39 -27.40
N TYR A 304 18.05 16.01 -28.11
CA TYR A 304 17.45 14.68 -27.99
C TYR A 304 18.44 13.55 -28.28
N ASP A 305 19.12 13.56 -29.43
CA ASP A 305 20.06 12.49 -29.82
C ASP A 305 21.35 12.47 -28.99
N ILE A 306 21.62 13.55 -28.26
CA ILE A 306 22.81 13.70 -27.41
C ILE A 306 22.52 13.17 -26.00
N LEU A 307 21.34 13.51 -25.47
CA LEU A 307 21.01 13.28 -24.08
C LEU A 307 20.18 12.01 -23.89
N VAL A 308 19.33 11.61 -24.83
CA VAL A 308 18.35 10.55 -24.60
C VAL A 308 18.86 9.21 -25.10
N VAL A 309 18.80 8.18 -24.26
CA VAL A 309 19.05 6.79 -24.63
C VAL A 309 17.95 5.89 -24.10
N ASP A 310 17.68 4.80 -24.81
CA ASP A 310 16.79 3.76 -24.29
C ASP A 310 17.49 2.85 -23.28
N ALA A 311 16.71 2.04 -22.59
CA ALA A 311 17.19 1.14 -21.54
C ALA A 311 18.20 0.09 -22.07
N ALA A 312 18.04 -0.40 -23.31
CA ALA A 312 18.91 -1.42 -23.88
C ALA A 312 20.27 -0.84 -24.26
N GLU A 313 20.26 0.34 -24.88
CA GLU A 313 21.47 1.06 -25.24
C GLU A 313 22.24 1.52 -24.00
N ALA A 314 21.54 2.06 -22.99
CA ALA A 314 22.17 2.45 -21.73
C ALA A 314 22.92 1.29 -21.07
N GLN A 315 22.31 0.10 -21.00
CA GLN A 315 22.97 -1.10 -20.47
C GLN A 315 24.19 -1.53 -21.30
N ARG A 316 24.16 -1.31 -22.61
CA ARG A 316 25.25 -1.69 -23.51
C ARG A 316 26.46 -0.76 -23.38
N ILE A 317 26.23 0.54 -23.20
CA ILE A 317 27.29 1.55 -23.23
C ILE A 317 27.82 1.91 -21.83
N MET A 318 27.05 1.66 -20.77
CA MET A 318 27.43 2.02 -19.40
C MET A 318 28.70 1.29 -18.95
N ARG A 319 29.63 2.06 -18.40
CA ARG A 319 30.83 1.55 -17.71
C ARG A 319 30.55 1.30 -16.23
N GLY A 320 31.30 0.39 -15.60
CA GLY A 320 31.10 0.04 -14.19
C GLY A 320 31.26 1.23 -13.22
N ASP A 321 32.20 2.14 -13.53
CA ASP A 321 32.49 3.36 -12.75
C ASP A 321 31.58 4.56 -13.10
N ALA A 322 30.46 4.31 -13.79
CA ALA A 322 29.44 5.33 -14.04
C ALA A 322 28.64 5.63 -12.76
N LEU A 323 28.11 6.85 -12.67
CA LEU A 323 27.14 7.23 -11.66
C LEU A 323 25.72 7.12 -12.24
N VAL A 324 24.85 6.36 -11.58
CA VAL A 324 23.41 6.39 -11.88
C VAL A 324 22.71 7.30 -10.89
N VAL A 325 21.99 8.31 -11.40
CA VAL A 325 21.18 9.23 -10.59
C VAL A 325 19.71 8.91 -10.82
N LEU A 326 19.07 8.39 -9.78
CA LEU A 326 17.65 8.13 -9.73
C LEU A 326 16.92 9.39 -9.23
N VAL A 327 16.05 9.96 -10.05
CA VAL A 327 15.25 11.15 -9.73
C VAL A 327 13.77 10.81 -9.63
N ASP A 328 13.06 11.45 -8.72
CA ASP A 328 11.59 11.37 -8.61
C ASP A 328 11.03 9.97 -8.36
N THR A 329 11.88 9.09 -7.85
CA THR A 329 11.53 7.81 -7.27
C THR A 329 12.70 7.33 -6.45
N GLN A 330 12.40 6.58 -5.39
CA GLN A 330 13.39 5.83 -4.62
C GLN A 330 13.24 4.33 -4.76
N ARG A 331 12.22 3.86 -5.50
CA ARG A 331 11.91 2.43 -5.68
C ARG A 331 12.58 1.88 -6.94
N PRO A 332 13.48 0.88 -6.82
CA PRO A 332 14.07 0.21 -7.97
C PRO A 332 13.03 -0.33 -8.97
N SER A 333 11.96 -0.98 -8.49
CA SER A 333 10.88 -1.51 -9.35
C SER A 333 10.16 -0.46 -10.18
N SER A 334 10.18 0.80 -9.74
CA SER A 334 9.53 1.91 -10.43
C SER A 334 10.44 2.61 -11.43
N ALA A 335 11.76 2.36 -11.38
CA ALA A 335 12.74 3.02 -12.24
C ALA A 335 12.53 2.69 -13.73
N SER A 336 12.88 3.61 -14.64
CA SER A 336 12.78 3.38 -16.09
C SER A 336 13.67 2.22 -16.56
N CYS A 337 14.81 1.97 -15.90
CA CYS A 337 15.65 0.81 -16.15
C CYS A 337 16.25 0.28 -14.83
N PRO A 338 15.52 -0.60 -14.10
CA PRO A 338 15.98 -1.09 -12.81
C PRO A 338 17.36 -1.76 -12.87
N ARG A 339 17.64 -2.46 -13.98
CA ARG A 339 18.90 -3.17 -14.21
C ARG A 339 20.15 -2.27 -14.21
N LEU A 340 20.01 -0.98 -14.52
CA LEU A 340 21.14 -0.04 -14.40
C LEU A 340 21.54 0.19 -12.95
N LEU A 341 20.60 0.11 -11.99
CA LEU A 341 20.90 0.21 -10.56
C LEU A 341 21.79 -0.95 -10.09
N ASP A 342 21.57 -2.15 -10.63
CA ASP A 342 22.35 -3.34 -10.28
C ASP A 342 23.75 -3.34 -10.92
N MET A 343 23.90 -2.66 -12.06
CA MET A 343 25.14 -2.62 -12.84
C MET A 343 26.08 -1.48 -12.42
N ALA A 344 25.58 -0.45 -11.73
CA ALA A 344 26.35 0.73 -11.38
C ALA A 344 27.03 0.57 -10.01
N ASP A 345 28.32 0.94 -9.93
CA ASP A 345 29.05 0.95 -8.66
C ASP A 345 28.54 2.04 -7.70
N GLN A 346 27.98 3.13 -8.25
CA GLN A 346 27.45 4.25 -7.48
C GLN A 346 26.06 4.65 -7.95
N VAL A 347 25.15 4.77 -6.97
CA VAL A 347 23.80 5.28 -7.18
C VAL A 347 23.58 6.52 -6.32
N ALA A 348 23.04 7.58 -6.91
CA ALA A 348 22.50 8.72 -6.19
C ALA A 348 20.97 8.71 -6.30
N VAL A 349 20.27 9.07 -5.22
CA VAL A 349 18.80 9.12 -5.19
C VAL A 349 18.35 10.51 -4.74
N ILE A 350 17.49 11.15 -5.54
CA ILE A 350 16.91 12.46 -5.25
C ILE A 350 15.41 12.33 -5.43
N ASP A 351 14.65 12.40 -4.34
CA ASP A 351 13.21 12.11 -4.35
C ASP A 351 12.50 12.91 -3.25
N HIS A 352 11.30 13.38 -3.54
CA HIS A 352 10.44 14.08 -2.59
C HIS A 352 9.30 13.19 -2.05
N HIS A 353 9.21 11.93 -2.46
CA HIS A 353 8.22 11.02 -1.93
C HIS A 353 8.63 10.45 -0.55
N ARG A 354 7.63 10.11 0.27
CA ARG A 354 7.87 9.37 1.51
C ARG A 354 8.38 7.96 1.21
N ARG A 355 9.38 7.53 1.98
CA ARG A 355 9.99 6.20 1.82
C ARG A 355 8.98 5.05 1.99
N GLY A 356 8.83 4.25 0.94
CA GLY A 356 7.97 3.07 0.94
C GLY A 356 8.59 1.85 1.64
N LEU A 357 7.97 0.67 1.45
CA LEU A 357 8.53 -0.63 1.84
C LEU A 357 9.72 -1.05 0.99
N GLU A 358 9.72 -0.61 -0.26
CA GLU A 358 10.79 -0.80 -1.22
C GLU A 358 11.54 0.52 -1.36
N TRP A 359 12.87 0.46 -1.34
CA TRP A 359 13.74 1.61 -1.54
C TRP A 359 15.09 1.14 -2.11
N THR A 360 15.84 2.07 -2.70
CA THR A 360 17.20 1.83 -3.18
C THR A 360 18.15 1.75 -1.98
N GLU A 361 18.83 0.62 -1.81
CA GLU A 361 19.72 0.38 -0.68
C GLU A 361 21.07 1.08 -0.86
N ASN A 362 21.62 1.61 0.24
CA ASN A 362 22.97 2.18 0.33
C ASN A 362 23.39 3.12 -0.81
N PRO A 363 22.58 4.14 -1.17
CA PRO A 363 22.98 5.08 -2.21
C PRO A 363 24.21 5.90 -1.77
N ALA A 364 25.13 6.14 -2.69
CA ALA A 364 26.31 6.98 -2.48
C ALA A 364 25.93 8.43 -2.13
N VAL A 365 24.78 8.90 -2.64
CA VAL A 365 24.19 10.20 -2.29
C VAL A 365 22.68 10.03 -2.13
N SER A 366 22.12 10.55 -1.04
CA SER A 366 20.68 10.49 -0.79
C SER A 366 20.12 11.88 -0.46
N CYS A 367 19.13 12.31 -1.23
CA CYS A 367 18.37 13.53 -1.04
C CYS A 367 16.87 13.18 -0.98
N LEU A 368 16.44 12.67 0.18
CA LEU A 368 15.03 12.35 0.43
C LEU A 368 14.42 13.44 1.30
N GLU A 369 13.47 14.18 0.73
CA GLU A 369 12.86 15.35 1.37
C GLU A 369 11.32 15.34 1.16
N PRO A 370 10.57 14.59 1.98
CA PRO A 370 9.12 14.38 1.83
C PRO A 370 8.21 15.60 1.84
N TYR A 371 8.78 16.76 2.16
CA TYR A 371 8.07 18.04 2.32
C TYR A 371 8.45 19.06 1.23
N ALA A 372 9.33 18.69 0.30
CA ALA A 372 9.54 19.48 -0.90
C ALA A 372 8.36 19.29 -1.85
N SER A 373 8.00 20.34 -2.59
CA SER A 373 6.84 20.26 -3.48
C SER A 373 7.04 19.23 -4.58
N SER A 374 8.29 19.09 -5.04
CA SER A 374 8.65 18.27 -6.18
C SER A 374 10.16 17.98 -6.17
N THR A 375 10.61 16.97 -6.89
CA THR A 375 12.02 16.69 -7.13
C THR A 375 12.71 17.82 -7.89
N CYS A 376 12.01 18.52 -8.80
CA CYS A 376 12.51 19.74 -9.44
C CYS A 376 12.81 20.86 -8.44
N GLU A 377 12.02 21.03 -7.36
CA GLU A 377 12.36 21.97 -6.27
C GLU A 377 13.72 21.58 -5.67
N LEU A 378 13.90 20.30 -5.33
CA LEU A 378 15.16 19.79 -4.77
C LEU A 378 16.34 20.06 -5.70
N VAL A 379 16.21 19.71 -6.98
CA VAL A 379 17.28 19.86 -7.97
C VAL A 379 17.58 21.34 -8.21
N ALA A 380 16.58 22.23 -8.28
CA ALA A 380 16.81 23.67 -8.42
C ALA A 380 17.62 24.24 -7.24
N GLU A 381 17.43 23.71 -6.02
CA GLU A 381 18.24 24.08 -4.86
C GLU A 381 19.63 23.45 -4.89
N LEU A 382 19.75 22.18 -5.29
CA LEU A 382 21.03 21.49 -5.40
C LEU A 382 21.94 22.18 -6.42
N VAL A 383 21.41 22.59 -7.58
CA VAL A 383 22.13 23.35 -8.62
C VAL A 383 22.72 24.64 -8.04
N GLN A 384 21.95 25.39 -7.24
CA GLN A 384 22.44 26.63 -6.61
C GLN A 384 23.62 26.41 -5.66
N TYR A 385 23.67 25.26 -4.98
CA TYR A 385 24.77 24.91 -4.09
C TYR A 385 25.91 24.14 -4.77
N TYR A 386 25.74 23.73 -6.03
CA TYR A 386 26.68 22.90 -6.77
C TYR A 386 27.96 23.67 -7.08
N ASP A 387 27.79 24.85 -7.67
CA ASP A 387 28.82 25.83 -7.93
C ASP A 387 28.19 27.22 -8.15
N SER A 388 28.88 28.30 -7.79
CA SER A 388 28.38 29.66 -8.03
C SER A 388 28.39 30.07 -9.51
N GLU A 389 29.15 29.38 -10.36
CA GLU A 389 29.28 29.68 -11.79
C GLU A 389 28.31 28.89 -12.68
N ILE A 390 27.66 27.85 -12.14
CA ILE A 390 26.68 27.08 -12.91
C ILE A 390 25.50 27.97 -13.32
N ARG A 391 25.10 27.88 -14.57
CA ARG A 391 23.94 28.59 -15.13
C ARG A 391 23.05 27.60 -15.85
N LEU A 392 21.76 27.66 -15.56
CA LEU A 392 20.76 26.95 -16.34
C LEU A 392 20.50 27.74 -17.62
N THR A 393 20.31 27.03 -18.72
CA THR A 393 19.72 27.61 -19.93
C THR A 393 18.23 27.91 -19.68
N PRO A 394 17.63 28.82 -20.46
CA PRO A 394 16.18 29.07 -20.37
C PRO A 394 15.33 27.81 -20.53
N PHE A 395 15.75 26.86 -21.39
CA PHE A 395 15.04 25.60 -21.58
C PHE A 395 15.12 24.68 -20.36
N GLU A 396 16.28 24.53 -19.72
CA GLU A 396 16.41 23.74 -18.49
C GLU A 396 15.68 24.39 -17.32
N ALA A 397 15.70 25.73 -17.25
CA ALA A 397 14.95 26.47 -16.25
C ALA A 397 13.43 26.31 -16.45
N ASP A 398 12.95 26.34 -17.70
CA ASP A 398 11.56 26.00 -18.03
C ASP A 398 11.23 24.56 -17.60
N ALA A 399 12.10 23.59 -17.89
CA ALA A 399 11.88 22.18 -17.56
C ALA A 399 11.71 21.96 -16.06
N LEU A 400 12.61 22.51 -15.24
CA LEU A 400 12.51 22.45 -13.78
C LEU A 400 11.25 23.16 -13.27
N LEU A 401 10.90 24.32 -13.83
CA LEU A 401 9.72 25.07 -13.40
C LEU A 401 8.43 24.35 -13.81
N SER A 402 8.41 23.63 -14.93
CA SER A 402 7.30 22.78 -15.35
C SER A 402 7.04 21.65 -14.36
N GLY A 403 8.08 20.99 -13.85
CA GLY A 403 7.94 19.96 -12.80
C GLY A 403 7.34 20.51 -11.51
N ILE A 404 7.89 21.62 -11.00
CA ILE A 404 7.32 22.31 -9.83
C ILE A 404 5.86 22.70 -10.08
N THR A 405 5.56 23.27 -11.24
CA THR A 405 4.19 23.73 -11.59
C THR A 405 3.21 22.56 -11.69
N MET A 406 3.64 21.41 -12.18
CA MET A 406 2.83 20.20 -12.30
C MET A 406 2.45 19.64 -10.91
N ASP A 407 3.42 19.33 -10.07
CA ASP A 407 3.19 18.68 -8.77
C ASP A 407 2.44 19.58 -7.79
N THR A 408 2.73 20.88 -7.81
CA THR A 408 2.03 21.86 -6.99
C THR A 408 0.64 22.22 -7.50
N LYS A 409 0.22 21.70 -8.66
CA LYS A 409 -1.01 22.11 -9.36
C LYS A 409 -1.09 23.63 -9.55
N ASN A 410 -0.02 24.24 -10.09
CA ASN A 410 0.16 25.69 -10.20
C ASN A 410 0.22 26.41 -8.83
N PHE A 411 1.08 25.93 -7.93
CA PHE A 411 1.32 26.51 -6.60
C PHE A 411 0.09 26.46 -5.66
N LEU A 412 -0.87 25.58 -5.93
CA LEU A 412 -2.09 25.40 -5.14
C LEU A 412 -1.96 24.35 -4.04
N MET A 413 -1.11 23.34 -4.24
CA MET A 413 -0.90 22.20 -3.34
C MET A 413 0.57 22.07 -2.97
N ASP A 414 0.85 21.56 -1.76
CA ASP A 414 2.18 21.21 -1.25
C ASP A 414 3.27 22.27 -1.52
N THR A 415 2.87 23.54 -1.48
CA THR A 415 3.72 24.68 -1.82
C THR A 415 4.21 25.38 -0.56
N GLY A 416 5.52 25.39 -0.36
CA GLY A 416 6.18 26.08 0.75
C GLY A 416 6.94 27.34 0.33
N VAL A 417 7.55 28.03 1.30
CA VAL A 417 8.44 29.18 1.02
C VAL A 417 9.57 28.78 0.07
N ARG A 418 10.15 27.59 0.26
CA ARG A 418 11.25 27.08 -0.58
C ARG A 418 10.83 26.81 -2.01
N THR A 419 9.59 26.38 -2.23
CA THR A 419 9.00 26.22 -3.57
C THR A 419 9.01 27.55 -4.32
N PHE A 420 8.59 28.64 -3.67
CA PHE A 420 8.65 29.98 -4.25
C PHE A 420 10.08 30.52 -4.42
N GLU A 421 11.00 30.20 -3.50
CA GLU A 421 12.42 30.53 -3.65
C GLU A 421 13.04 29.83 -4.87
N ALA A 422 12.75 28.54 -5.06
CA ALA A 422 13.16 27.76 -6.23
C ALA A 422 12.57 28.35 -7.52
N ALA A 423 11.26 28.63 -7.56
CA ALA A 423 10.63 29.27 -8.71
C ALA A 423 11.23 30.65 -9.02
N THR A 424 11.56 31.45 -7.99
CA THR A 424 12.24 32.74 -8.14
C THR A 424 13.62 32.57 -8.77
N TYR A 425 14.39 31.58 -8.30
CA TYR A 425 15.69 31.26 -8.88
C TYR A 425 15.55 30.86 -10.36
N LEU A 426 14.63 29.96 -10.70
CA LEU A 426 14.41 29.50 -12.07
C LEU A 426 13.97 30.65 -12.99
N ARG A 427 13.11 31.55 -12.51
CA ARG A 427 12.73 32.76 -13.26
C ARG A 427 13.92 33.67 -13.52
N ARG A 428 14.87 33.81 -12.57
CA ARG A 428 16.14 34.53 -12.79
C ARG A 428 17.05 33.84 -13.81
N GLN A 429 16.98 32.52 -13.94
CA GLN A 429 17.70 31.76 -14.97
C GLN A 429 17.03 31.81 -16.35
N GLY A 430 15.89 32.50 -16.48
CA GLY A 430 15.21 32.71 -17.76
C GLY A 430 14.00 31.80 -18.00
N ALA A 431 13.55 31.05 -16.99
CA ALA A 431 12.30 30.30 -17.08
C ALA A 431 11.13 31.22 -17.42
N ASP A 432 10.23 30.81 -18.30
CA ASP A 432 9.06 31.58 -18.72
C ASP A 432 7.75 30.82 -18.57
N MET A 433 6.81 31.44 -17.84
CA MET A 433 5.53 30.80 -17.51
C MET A 433 4.68 30.49 -18.74
N VAL A 434 4.80 31.25 -19.83
CA VAL A 434 4.08 30.92 -21.08
C VAL A 434 4.61 29.64 -21.67
N ARG A 435 5.94 29.51 -21.76
CA ARG A 435 6.59 28.29 -22.29
C ARG A 435 6.42 27.10 -21.36
N VAL A 436 6.47 27.31 -20.05
CA VAL A 436 6.17 26.30 -19.03
C VAL A 436 4.75 25.78 -19.20
N HIS A 437 3.77 26.68 -19.33
CA HIS A 437 2.38 26.27 -19.56
C HIS A 437 2.22 25.57 -20.89
N ASP A 438 2.94 25.98 -21.95
CA ASP A 438 2.92 25.28 -23.24
C ASP A 438 3.39 23.82 -23.14
N LEU A 439 4.40 23.54 -22.30
CA LEU A 439 4.87 22.18 -22.02
C LEU A 439 3.84 21.31 -21.27
N LEU A 440 2.91 21.94 -20.54
CA LEU A 440 1.89 21.27 -19.70
C LEU A 440 0.52 21.17 -20.38
N LYS A 441 0.37 21.65 -21.61
CA LYS A 441 -0.90 21.59 -22.34
C LYS A 441 -1.25 20.15 -22.71
N ASP A 442 -2.51 19.79 -22.47
CA ASP A 442 -3.08 18.54 -22.98
C ASP A 442 -3.22 18.55 -24.51
N ASP A 443 -3.18 17.35 -25.10
CA ASP A 443 -3.60 17.18 -26.49
C ASP A 443 -5.12 17.42 -26.64
N ALA A 444 -5.54 17.84 -27.84
CA ALA A 444 -6.94 18.20 -28.10
C ALA A 444 -7.91 17.03 -27.85
N ASN A 445 -7.52 15.79 -28.15
CA ASN A 445 -8.38 14.64 -27.92
C ASN A 445 -8.55 14.36 -26.42
N ALA A 446 -7.47 14.42 -25.64
CA ALA A 446 -7.54 14.31 -24.19
C ALA A 446 -8.43 15.39 -23.58
N PHE A 447 -8.32 16.64 -24.07
CA PHE A 447 -9.20 17.73 -23.67
C PHE A 447 -10.68 17.44 -23.99
N PHE A 448 -11.00 17.00 -25.22
CA PHE A 448 -12.38 16.67 -25.60
C PHE A 448 -12.96 15.50 -24.81
N GLN A 449 -12.18 14.43 -24.57
CA GLN A 449 -12.60 13.30 -23.74
C GLN A 449 -12.97 13.74 -22.31
N ARG A 450 -12.19 14.68 -21.75
CA ARG A 450 -12.47 15.25 -20.43
C ARG A 450 -13.75 16.08 -20.42
N ILE A 451 -13.97 16.90 -21.44
CA ILE A 451 -15.22 17.65 -21.58
C ILE A 451 -16.43 16.71 -21.71
N GLU A 452 -16.35 15.68 -22.55
CA GLU A 452 -17.41 14.67 -22.72
C GLU A 452 -17.71 13.97 -21.38
N THR A 453 -16.67 13.63 -20.61
CA THR A 453 -16.82 13.04 -19.28
C THR A 453 -17.54 14.00 -18.32
N ILE A 454 -17.15 15.29 -18.30
CA ILE A 454 -17.77 16.32 -17.44
C ILE A 454 -19.21 16.62 -17.85
N GLN A 455 -19.53 16.58 -19.15
CA GLN A 455 -20.90 16.77 -19.64
C GLN A 455 -21.88 15.73 -19.08
N ASN A 456 -21.39 14.53 -18.81
CA ASN A 456 -22.16 13.45 -18.18
C ASN A 456 -22.24 13.56 -16.65
N MET A 457 -21.68 14.60 -16.04
CA MET A 457 -21.66 14.75 -14.58
C MET A 457 -23.08 14.88 -13.99
N GLN A 458 -23.29 14.21 -12.87
CA GLN A 458 -24.49 14.29 -12.03
C GLN A 458 -24.09 14.54 -10.58
N MET A 459 -24.90 15.34 -9.88
CA MET A 459 -24.74 15.52 -8.44
C MET A 459 -25.42 14.38 -7.69
N LEU A 460 -24.64 13.65 -6.88
CA LEU A 460 -25.14 12.78 -5.83
C LEU A 460 -25.25 13.61 -4.54
N LYS A 461 -26.48 13.75 -4.02
CA LYS A 461 -26.78 14.67 -2.92
C LYS A 461 -26.31 16.10 -3.27
N LYS A 462 -25.91 16.91 -2.28
CA LYS A 462 -25.55 18.33 -2.50
C LYS A 462 -24.07 18.57 -2.80
N ASN A 463 -23.19 17.64 -2.45
CA ASN A 463 -21.74 17.86 -2.36
C ASN A 463 -20.87 16.77 -3.03
N ILE A 464 -21.45 15.69 -3.55
CA ILE A 464 -20.69 14.63 -4.25
C ILE A 464 -21.06 14.67 -5.73
N ALA A 465 -20.07 14.71 -6.61
CA ALA A 465 -20.27 14.63 -8.05
C ALA A 465 -19.87 13.26 -8.58
N ILE A 466 -20.67 12.67 -9.47
CA ILE A 466 -20.34 11.47 -10.24
C ILE A 466 -20.32 11.83 -11.73
N ALA A 467 -19.31 11.42 -12.47
CA ALA A 467 -19.21 11.65 -13.92
C ALA A 467 -18.68 10.40 -14.62
N TRP A 468 -18.95 10.25 -15.92
CA TRP A 468 -18.47 9.08 -16.67
C TRP A 468 -18.19 9.36 -18.13
N TYR A 469 -17.25 8.60 -18.68
CA TYR A 469 -16.97 8.55 -20.10
C TYR A 469 -17.67 7.34 -20.73
N GLU A 470 -18.30 7.49 -21.89
CA GLU A 470 -19.05 6.38 -22.51
C GLU A 470 -18.16 5.43 -23.32
N ASN A 471 -17.06 5.94 -23.86
CA ASN A 471 -16.18 5.16 -24.74
C ASN A 471 -15.04 4.50 -23.97
N LYS A 472 -14.41 3.49 -24.58
CA LYS A 472 -13.18 2.88 -24.05
C LYS A 472 -11.98 3.74 -24.42
N THR A 473 -11.04 3.89 -23.49
CA THR A 473 -9.75 4.52 -23.78
C THR A 473 -8.63 3.77 -23.05
N PRO A 474 -7.47 3.53 -23.68
CA PRO A 474 -6.31 2.98 -22.98
C PRO A 474 -5.79 3.94 -21.89
N ARG A 475 -6.22 5.20 -21.91
CA ARG A 475 -5.83 6.26 -20.96
C ARG A 475 -6.86 6.44 -19.83
N ALA A 476 -7.67 5.42 -19.54
CA ALA A 476 -8.79 5.55 -18.61
C ALA A 476 -8.38 6.03 -17.21
N GLN A 477 -7.24 5.57 -16.71
CA GLN A 477 -6.71 6.00 -15.41
C GLN A 477 -6.38 7.49 -15.38
N LEU A 478 -5.68 7.99 -16.40
CA LEU A 478 -5.32 9.40 -16.49
C LEU A 478 -6.56 10.28 -16.69
N LEU A 479 -7.43 9.91 -17.61
CA LEU A 479 -8.67 10.63 -17.89
C LEU A 479 -9.56 10.71 -16.64
N ALA A 480 -9.76 9.59 -15.93
CA ALA A 480 -10.56 9.55 -14.71
C ALA A 480 -9.95 10.43 -13.61
N ALA A 481 -8.65 10.34 -13.39
CA ALA A 481 -7.93 11.11 -12.37
C ALA A 481 -8.02 12.62 -12.63
N GLN A 482 -7.62 13.08 -13.82
CA GLN A 482 -7.61 14.50 -14.17
C GLN A 482 -9.03 15.08 -14.17
N THR A 483 -10.01 14.32 -14.67
CA THR A 483 -11.42 14.79 -14.66
C THR A 483 -11.95 14.91 -13.24
N ALA A 484 -11.60 13.97 -12.35
CA ALA A 484 -12.00 14.05 -10.95
C ALA A 484 -11.39 15.28 -10.27
N ASP A 485 -10.09 15.55 -10.51
CA ASP A 485 -9.41 16.75 -10.02
C ASP A 485 -10.08 18.04 -10.55
N GLN A 486 -10.45 18.08 -11.83
CA GLN A 486 -11.13 19.25 -12.43
C GLN A 486 -12.54 19.47 -11.83
N ILE A 487 -13.33 18.41 -11.68
CA ILE A 487 -14.68 18.50 -11.08
C ILE A 487 -14.61 19.01 -9.64
N LEU A 488 -13.57 18.64 -8.88
CA LEU A 488 -13.39 19.09 -7.50
C LEU A 488 -13.16 20.62 -7.38
N THR A 489 -12.76 21.28 -8.47
CA THR A 489 -12.62 22.76 -8.49
C THR A 489 -13.97 23.48 -8.55
N ILE A 490 -15.07 22.77 -8.83
CA ILE A 490 -16.41 23.35 -8.90
C ILE A 490 -16.90 23.70 -7.49
N ARG A 491 -17.33 24.96 -7.31
CA ARG A 491 -17.85 25.44 -6.03
C ARG A 491 -19.00 24.56 -5.55
N GLY A 492 -18.87 24.05 -4.31
CA GLY A 492 -19.88 23.22 -3.65
C GLY A 492 -19.63 21.71 -3.81
N VAL A 493 -18.73 21.29 -4.69
CA VAL A 493 -18.28 19.91 -4.77
C VAL A 493 -17.22 19.65 -3.68
N ARG A 494 -17.43 18.60 -2.89
CA ARG A 494 -16.52 18.13 -1.82
C ARG A 494 -15.89 16.78 -2.13
N ALA A 495 -16.53 16.00 -2.99
CA ALA A 495 -15.94 14.83 -3.60
C ALA A 495 -16.38 14.67 -5.06
N SER A 496 -15.50 14.14 -5.89
CA SER A 496 -15.78 13.78 -7.29
C SER A 496 -15.41 12.31 -7.51
N ILE A 497 -16.26 11.59 -8.24
CA ILE A 497 -16.05 10.19 -8.61
C ILE A 497 -16.23 10.08 -10.12
N VAL A 498 -15.19 9.65 -10.82
CA VAL A 498 -15.19 9.57 -12.28
C VAL A 498 -14.98 8.14 -12.73
N LEU A 499 -15.83 7.67 -13.64
CA LEU A 499 -15.81 6.33 -14.21
C LEU A 499 -15.38 6.37 -15.68
N VAL A 500 -14.38 5.58 -16.05
CA VAL A 500 -13.90 5.49 -17.44
C VAL A 500 -13.71 4.04 -17.84
N PRO A 501 -14.36 3.54 -18.91
CA PRO A 501 -14.18 2.19 -19.42
C PRO A 501 -12.75 1.93 -19.93
N VAL A 502 -12.18 0.78 -19.56
CA VAL A 502 -10.86 0.29 -20.00
C VAL A 502 -10.92 -1.22 -20.24
N GLU A 503 -10.67 -1.66 -21.46
CA GLU A 503 -10.72 -3.08 -21.85
C GLU A 503 -12.01 -3.77 -21.32
N ASP A 504 -11.88 -4.73 -20.41
CA ASP A 504 -12.98 -5.47 -19.78
C ASP A 504 -13.28 -5.01 -18.34
N ALA A 505 -12.89 -3.78 -17.99
CA ALA A 505 -13.09 -3.17 -16.69
C ALA A 505 -13.56 -1.71 -16.79
N VAL A 506 -13.99 -1.16 -15.67
CA VAL A 506 -14.24 0.26 -15.50
C VAL A 506 -13.28 0.80 -14.44
N GLN A 507 -12.44 1.74 -14.85
CA GLN A 507 -11.58 2.48 -13.94
C GLN A 507 -12.42 3.52 -13.20
N VAL A 508 -12.34 3.53 -11.87
CA VAL A 508 -13.01 4.52 -11.03
C VAL A 508 -11.94 5.31 -10.28
N SER A 509 -11.97 6.63 -10.40
CA SER A 509 -11.10 7.54 -9.65
C SER A 509 -11.94 8.48 -8.79
N ALA A 510 -11.59 8.60 -7.52
CA ALA A 510 -12.24 9.50 -6.59
C ALA A 510 -11.26 10.54 -6.03
N ARG A 511 -11.74 11.77 -5.86
CA ARG A 511 -11.03 12.90 -5.24
C ARG A 511 -11.92 13.57 -4.21
N SER A 512 -11.33 14.12 -3.16
CA SER A 512 -12.01 14.96 -2.18
C SER A 512 -11.12 16.11 -1.74
N ASN A 513 -11.74 17.20 -1.27
CA ASN A 513 -11.06 18.30 -0.60
C ASN A 513 -10.66 17.98 0.86
N GLY A 514 -10.87 16.74 1.33
CA GLY A 514 -10.52 16.28 2.67
C GLY A 514 -11.70 16.19 3.64
N GLU A 515 -12.88 16.68 3.26
CA GLU A 515 -14.09 16.55 4.10
C GLU A 515 -14.78 15.19 3.94
N ILE A 516 -14.67 14.58 2.75
CA ILE A 516 -15.30 13.31 2.42
C ILE A 516 -14.23 12.25 2.28
N ASN A 517 -14.32 11.19 3.08
CA ASN A 517 -13.37 10.08 3.01
C ASN A 517 -13.67 9.17 1.81
N VAL A 518 -13.04 9.45 0.66
CA VAL A 518 -13.24 8.68 -0.57
C VAL A 518 -12.56 7.31 -0.54
N GLN A 519 -11.61 7.09 0.38
CA GLN A 519 -11.00 5.78 0.58
C GLN A 519 -12.04 4.72 0.95
N VAL A 520 -12.91 5.02 1.92
CA VAL A 520 -13.93 4.07 2.40
C VAL A 520 -14.90 3.69 1.29
N ILE A 521 -15.24 4.64 0.41
CA ILE A 521 -16.10 4.38 -0.76
C ILE A 521 -15.40 3.41 -1.72
N MET A 522 -14.12 3.65 -2.03
CA MET A 522 -13.37 2.80 -2.96
C MET A 522 -13.06 1.42 -2.38
N GLU A 523 -12.78 1.30 -1.08
CA GLU A 523 -12.59 0.03 -0.37
C GLU A 523 -13.84 -0.86 -0.44
N LYS A 524 -15.03 -0.25 -0.29
CA LYS A 524 -16.29 -0.98 -0.43
C LYS A 524 -16.52 -1.50 -1.85
N LEU A 525 -15.88 -0.88 -2.83
CA LEU A 525 -15.86 -1.27 -4.24
C LEU A 525 -14.62 -2.12 -4.61
N GLY A 526 -13.91 -2.67 -3.62
CA GLY A 526 -12.77 -3.56 -3.84
C GLY A 526 -11.46 -2.87 -4.25
N GLY A 527 -11.37 -1.54 -4.10
CA GLY A 527 -10.16 -0.76 -4.33
C GLY A 527 -9.55 -0.22 -3.04
N GLY A 528 -8.99 0.98 -3.10
CA GLY A 528 -8.38 1.63 -1.94
C GLY A 528 -7.72 2.96 -2.29
N GLY A 529 -6.95 3.49 -1.35
CA GLY A 529 -6.22 4.75 -1.49
C GLY A 529 -6.10 5.50 -0.17
N HIS A 530 -6.30 6.81 -0.25
CA HIS A 530 -6.22 7.75 0.86
C HIS A 530 -7.51 8.55 1.00
N LEU A 531 -7.67 9.21 2.14
CA LEU A 531 -8.86 9.97 2.52
C LEU A 531 -9.34 10.91 1.39
N ALA A 532 -8.42 11.62 0.74
CA ALA A 532 -8.72 12.60 -0.31
C ALA A 532 -8.55 12.07 -1.75
N MET A 533 -7.95 10.89 -1.93
CA MET A 533 -7.62 10.34 -3.25
C MET A 533 -7.66 8.82 -3.21
N ALA A 534 -8.58 8.22 -3.94
CA ALA A 534 -8.72 6.77 -3.98
C ALA A 534 -9.15 6.30 -5.37
N ALA A 535 -8.97 5.01 -5.66
CA ALA A 535 -9.35 4.43 -6.94
C ALA A 535 -9.71 2.95 -6.80
N THR A 536 -10.48 2.45 -7.77
CA THR A 536 -10.74 1.01 -7.95
C THR A 536 -10.84 0.66 -9.43
N GLN A 537 -10.78 -0.63 -9.75
CA GLN A 537 -11.09 -1.17 -11.07
C GLN A 537 -12.18 -2.22 -10.93
N LEU A 538 -13.34 -1.94 -11.53
CA LEU A 538 -14.48 -2.83 -11.54
C LEU A 538 -14.40 -3.74 -12.76
N LYS A 539 -13.98 -4.99 -12.55
CA LYS A 539 -13.78 -5.98 -13.63
C LYS A 539 -15.11 -6.57 -14.09
N ASN A 540 -15.18 -6.91 -15.37
CA ASN A 540 -16.32 -7.59 -16.01
C ASN A 540 -17.64 -6.86 -15.83
N MET A 541 -17.62 -5.52 -15.88
CA MET A 541 -18.81 -4.68 -15.76
C MET A 541 -18.89 -3.70 -16.91
N THR A 542 -20.11 -3.43 -17.37
CA THR A 542 -20.40 -2.31 -18.26
C THR A 542 -20.37 -0.99 -17.50
N ILE A 543 -20.23 0.14 -18.21
CA ILE A 543 -20.26 1.48 -17.60
C ILE A 543 -21.58 1.75 -16.87
N THR A 544 -22.69 1.22 -17.38
CA THR A 544 -24.03 1.36 -16.80
C THR A 544 -24.13 0.64 -15.46
N GLU A 545 -23.66 -0.62 -15.40
CA GLU A 545 -23.65 -1.41 -14.15
C GLU A 545 -22.70 -0.80 -13.12
N ALA A 546 -21.50 -0.40 -13.54
CA ALA A 546 -20.51 0.24 -12.69
C ALA A 546 -21.05 1.55 -12.09
N LYS A 547 -21.72 2.39 -12.90
CA LYS A 547 -22.34 3.63 -12.43
C LYS A 547 -23.39 3.36 -11.35
N GLU A 548 -24.26 2.39 -11.58
CA GLU A 548 -25.32 2.08 -10.61
C GLU A 548 -24.75 1.49 -9.32
N LEU A 549 -23.76 0.61 -9.40
CA LEU A 549 -23.07 0.06 -8.24
C LEU A 549 -22.39 1.15 -7.40
N VAL A 550 -21.65 2.06 -8.05
CA VAL A 550 -20.99 3.19 -7.37
C VAL A 550 -22.03 4.10 -6.73
N ARG A 551 -23.11 4.43 -7.45
CA ARG A 551 -24.20 5.27 -6.94
C ARG A 551 -24.86 4.67 -5.70
N GLN A 552 -25.21 3.39 -5.75
CA GLN A 552 -25.83 2.68 -4.62
C GLN A 552 -24.89 2.61 -3.41
N THR A 553 -23.60 2.33 -3.66
CA THR A 553 -22.59 2.27 -2.60
C THR A 553 -22.44 3.62 -1.90
N VAL A 554 -22.36 4.71 -2.65
CA VAL A 554 -22.27 6.07 -2.07
C VAL A 554 -23.54 6.39 -1.26
N LEU A 555 -24.73 6.10 -1.78
CA LEU A 555 -25.98 6.37 -1.08
C LEU A 555 -26.10 5.57 0.23
N HIS A 556 -25.74 4.29 0.22
CA HIS A 556 -25.74 3.44 1.40
C HIS A 556 -24.79 3.97 2.49
N LEU A 557 -23.56 4.34 2.12
CA LEU A 557 -22.57 4.86 3.07
C LEU A 557 -23.00 6.21 3.67
N VAL A 558 -23.73 7.02 2.90
CA VAL A 558 -24.32 8.27 3.39
C VAL A 558 -25.49 7.99 4.35
N GLU A 559 -26.35 7.02 4.04
CA GLU A 559 -27.48 6.63 4.91
C GLU A 559 -27.00 6.04 6.24
N GLU A 560 -25.89 5.30 6.24
CA GLU A 560 -25.25 4.79 7.46
C GLU A 560 -24.46 5.86 8.26
N GLY A 561 -24.34 7.08 7.72
CA GLY A 561 -23.56 8.16 8.36
C GLY A 561 -22.04 7.92 8.35
N ILE A 562 -21.55 6.97 7.54
CA ILE A 562 -20.13 6.67 7.36
C ILE A 562 -19.48 7.74 6.46
N VAL A 563 -20.24 8.24 5.49
CA VAL A 563 -19.86 9.35 4.61
C VAL A 563 -20.85 10.51 4.83
N GLN A 564 -20.34 11.73 5.03
CA GLN A 564 -21.15 12.90 5.39
C GLN A 564 -21.87 13.57 4.21
#